data_AF-A0A088F8R1-F1
#
_entry.id   AF-A0A088F8R1-F1
#
_cell.length_a   1.000
_cell.length_b   1.000
_cell.length_c   1.000
_cell.angle_alpha   90.00
_cell.angle_beta   90.00
_cell.angle_gamma   90.00
#
_symmetry.space_group_name_H-M   'P 1'
#
loop_
_entity.id
_entity.type
_entity.pdbx_description
1 polymer ?
#
loop_
_entity_poly.entity_id
_entity_poly.type
_entity_poly.pdbx_seq_one_letter_code
_entity_poly.pdbx_strand_id
1 'polypeptide(L)' 'MLKKLLLAGIVLFLAAVFLDQNYVQVPVKFFVGNPFHFNLSLIIIISVFVGVLLTALSILGFNITRDKLLKRKLSLKKH' A
#
# COMPACT_ATOMS: atom_id res chain seq x y z
N MET A 1 -17.40 -7.72 0.43
CA MET A 1 -15.93 -7.86 0.26
C MET A 1 -15.14 -6.95 1.21
N LEU A 2 -15.42 -5.65 1.27
CA LEU A 2 -14.66 -4.67 2.07
C LEU A 2 -14.51 -5.03 3.57
N LYS A 3 -15.58 -5.53 4.22
CA LYS A 3 -15.55 -5.94 5.62
C LYS A 3 -14.54 -7.07 5.94
N LYS A 4 -14.37 -8.02 5.01
CA LYS A 4 -13.39 -9.12 5.16
C LYS A 4 -11.96 -8.61 5.02
N LEU A 5 -11.74 -7.65 4.11
CA LEU A 5 -10.46 -7.01 3.90
C LEU A 5 -10.03 -6.17 5.12
N LEU A 6 -10.99 -5.46 5.71
CA LEU A 6 -10.78 -4.64 6.91
C LEU A 6 -10.47 -5.52 8.13
N LEU A 7 -11.19 -6.64 8.29
CA LEU A 7 -10.93 -7.63 9.35
C LEU A 7 -9.53 -8.26 9.18
N ALA A 8 -9.14 -8.62 7.96
CA ALA A 8 -7.80 -9.15 7.68
C ALA A 8 -6.70 -8.13 8.02
N GLY A 9 -6.93 -6.84 7.73
CA GLY A 9 -6.02 -5.76 8.10
C GLY A 9 -5.86 -5.60 9.61
N ILE A 10 -6.95 -5.68 10.37
CA ILE A 10 -6.92 -5.60 11.84
C ILE A 10 -6.16 -6.79 12.44
N VAL A 11 -6.38 -8.01 11.93
CA VAL A 11 -5.68 -9.22 12.41
C VAL A 11 -4.18 -9.14 12.11
N LEU A 12 -3.79 -8.70 10.90
CA LEU A 12 -2.39 -8.47 10.54
C LEU A 12 -1.73 -7.41 11.42
N PHE A 13 -2.45 -6.32 11.73
CA PHE A 13 -1.96 -5.28 12.62
C PHE A 13 -1.77 -5.77 14.06
N LEU A 14 -2.70 -6.55 14.60
CA LEU A 14 -2.57 -7.11 15.94
C LEU A 14 -1.43 -8.14 16.01
N ALA A 15 -1.31 -9.03 15.01
CA ALA A 15 -0.20 -9.99 14.93
C ALA A 15 1.16 -9.27 14.85
N ALA A 16 1.23 -8.18 14.09
CA ALA A 16 2.39 -7.32 14.00
C ALA A 16 2.77 -6.66 15.33
N VAL A 17 1.80 -6.10 16.04
CA VAL A 17 2.04 -5.48 17.36
C VAL A 17 2.47 -6.54 18.39
N PHE A 18 1.86 -7.72 18.39
CA PHE A 18 2.26 -8.83 19.25
C PHE A 18 3.67 -9.34 18.95
N LEU A 19 4.07 -9.37 17.68
CA LEU A 19 5.43 -9.71 17.27
C LEU A 19 6.42 -8.60 17.67
N ASP A 20 6.06 -7.32 17.51
CA ASP A 20 6.89 -6.17 17.91
C ASP A 20 7.15 -6.13 19.42
N GLN A 21 6.19 -6.55 20.24
CA GLN A 21 6.36 -6.61 21.71
C GLN A 21 7.21 -7.80 22.19
N ASN A 22 7.32 -8.88 21.40
CA ASN A 22 8.06 -10.08 21.77
C ASN A 22 9.41 -10.25 21.04
N TYR A 23 9.68 -9.50 19.96
CA TYR A 23 10.89 -9.65 19.17
C TYR A 23 11.82 -8.43 19.23
N VAL A 24 13.08 -8.75 19.44
CA VAL A 24 14.26 -7.91 19.22
C VAL A 24 14.19 -7.24 17.83
N GLN A 25 14.58 -5.97 17.79
CA GLN A 25 14.55 -5.10 16.61
C GLN A 25 14.95 -5.84 15.32
N VAL A 26 14.12 -5.74 14.28
CA VAL A 26 14.34 -6.47 13.02
C VAL A 26 15.37 -5.71 12.18
N PRO A 27 16.49 -6.36 11.78
CA PRO A 27 17.50 -5.72 10.96
C PRO A 27 16.98 -5.52 9.54
N VAL A 28 16.70 -4.27 9.17
CA VAL A 28 16.33 -3.90 7.80
C VAL A 28 17.58 -3.41 7.08
N LYS A 29 17.99 -4.15 6.05
CA LYS A 29 19.14 -3.78 5.20
C LYS A 29 18.69 -2.78 4.13
N PHE A 30 18.59 -1.50 4.50
CA PHE A 30 18.39 -0.41 3.54
C PHE A 30 19.69 -0.01 2.82
N PHE A 31 20.85 -0.22 3.45
CA PHE A 31 22.17 0.06 2.90
C PHE A 31 23.10 -1.16 3.07
N VAL A 32 23.92 -1.44 2.06
CA VAL A 32 24.94 -2.51 2.13
C VAL A 32 25.95 -2.14 3.22
N GLY A 33 25.87 -2.82 4.38
CA GLY A 33 26.92 -2.75 5.42
C GLY A 33 26.46 -2.42 6.84
N ASN A 34 25.24 -1.92 7.09
CA ASN A 34 24.79 -1.66 8.47
C ASN A 34 23.30 -1.96 8.67
N PRO A 35 22.92 -2.96 9.51
CA PRO A 35 21.52 -3.25 9.78
C PRO A 35 20.89 -2.11 10.59
N PHE A 36 19.88 -1.45 10.00
CA PHE A 36 19.06 -0.51 10.75
C PHE A 36 18.00 -1.29 11.51
N HIS A 37 17.97 -1.05 12.81
CA HIS A 37 17.05 -1.68 13.72
C HIS A 37 15.80 -0.81 13.82
N PHE A 38 14.74 -1.22 13.13
CA PHE A 38 13.44 -0.55 13.20
C PHE A 38 12.47 -1.41 14.00
N ASN A 39 11.58 -0.76 14.75
CA ASN A 39 10.43 -1.45 15.33
C ASN A 39 9.57 -1.99 14.19
N LEU A 40 9.13 -3.24 14.32
CA LEU A 40 8.29 -3.93 13.35
C LEU A 40 7.00 -3.15 13.11
N SER A 41 6.46 -2.52 14.15
CA SER A 41 5.31 -1.62 14.07
C SER A 41 5.52 -0.46 13.07
N LEU A 42 6.70 0.16 13.09
CA LEU A 42 7.04 1.28 12.20
C LEU A 42 7.17 0.82 10.75
N ILE A 43 7.80 -0.35 10.51
CA ILE A 43 7.91 -0.95 9.18
C ILE A 43 6.51 -1.18 8.58
N ILE A 44 5.59 -1.66 9.40
CA ILE A 44 4.24 -2.03 8.97
C ILE A 44 3.39 -0.80 8.69
N ILE A 45 3.49 0.24 9.53
CA ILE A 45 2.83 1.52 9.29
C ILE A 45 3.29 2.12 7.95
N ILE A 46 4.60 2.16 7.70
CA ILE A 46 5.15 2.70 6.44
C ILE A 46 4.68 1.86 5.26
N SER A 47 4.74 0.53 5.37
CA SER A 47 4.33 -0.37 4.28
C SER A 47 2.86 -0.22 3.91
N VAL A 48 1.97 -0.12 4.91
CA VAL A 48 0.53 0.12 4.69
C VAL A 48 0.31 1.49 4.08
N PHE A 49 0.97 2.53 4.58
CA PHE A 49 0.84 3.89 4.06
C PHE A 49 1.25 3.97 2.58
N VAL A 50 2.40 3.40 2.22
CA VAL A 50 2.87 3.33 0.83
C VAL A 50 1.90 2.54 -0.05
N GLY A 51 1.37 1.41 0.43
CA GLY A 51 0.39 0.62 -0.30
C GLY A 51 -0.91 1.38 -0.61
N VAL A 52 -1.43 2.12 0.38
CA VAL A 52 -2.62 2.97 0.20
C VAL A 52 -2.35 4.08 -0.81
N LEU A 53 -1.18 4.73 -0.71
CA LEU A 53 -0.78 5.81 -1.62
C LEU A 53 -0.70 5.32 -3.09
N LEU A 54 -0.03 4.18 -3.32
CA LEU A 54 0.08 3.58 -4.65
C LEU A 54 -1.28 3.18 -5.22
N THR A 55 -2.17 2.66 -4.38
CA THR A 55 -3.53 2.28 -4.79
C THR A 55 -4.32 3.52 -5.21
N ALA A 56 -4.27 4.60 -4.43
CA ALA A 56 -4.94 5.86 -4.75
C ALA A 56 -4.44 6.47 -6.07
N LEU A 57 -3.12 6.51 -6.26
CA LEU A 57 -2.49 6.99 -7.50
C LEU A 57 -2.89 6.15 -8.71
N SER A 58 -2.95 4.82 -8.55
CA SER A 58 -3.35 3.90 -9.63
C SER A 58 -4.80 4.12 -10.06
N ILE A 59 -5.73 4.32 -9.10
CA ILE A 59 -7.14 4.60 -9.39
C ILE A 59 -7.28 5.95 -10.13
N LEU A 60 -6.59 6.99 -9.66
CA LEU A 60 -6.57 8.31 -10.29
C LEU A 60 -6.03 8.23 -11.73
N GLY A 61 -4.89 7.58 -11.92
CA GLY A 61 -4.28 7.41 -13.25
C GLY A 61 -5.17 6.62 -14.21
N PHE A 62 -5.83 5.56 -13.72
CA PHE A 62 -6.77 4.78 -14.51
C PHE A 62 -7.97 5.62 -14.95
N ASN A 63 -8.58 6.39 -14.04
CA ASN A 63 -9.72 7.25 -14.38
C ASN A 63 -9.36 8.32 -15.41
N ILE A 64 -8.21 8.99 -15.27
CA ILE A 64 -7.73 9.99 -16.24
C ILE A 64 -7.55 9.36 -17.62
N THR A 65 -6.94 8.18 -17.68
CA THR A 65 -6.68 7.48 -18.94
C THR A 65 -7.99 7.03 -19.58
N ARG A 66 -8.91 6.47 -18.79
CA ARG A 66 -10.23 6.04 -19.22
C ARG A 66 -11.04 7.20 -19.80
N ASP A 67 -11.06 8.34 -19.12
CA ASP A 67 -11.82 9.52 -19.55
C ASP A 67 -11.25 10.12 -20.85
N LYS A 68 -9.92 10.15 -21.02
CA LYS A 68 -9.29 10.51 -22.29
C LYS A 68 -9.68 9.56 -23.43
N LEU A 69 -9.74 8.25 -23.14
CA LEU A 69 -10.07 7.23 -24.13
C LEU A 69 -11.55 7.28 -24.54
N LEU A 70 -12.45 7.50 -23.59
CA LEU A 70 -13.88 7.71 -23.84
C LEU A 70 -14.14 8.96 -24.68
N LYS A 71 -13.47 10.08 -24.36
CA LYS A 71 -13.57 11.32 -25.17
C LYS A 71 -13.11 11.11 -26.61
N ARG A 72 -12.01 10.37 -26.83
CA ARG A 72 -11.54 10.02 -28.18
C ARG A 72 -12.56 9.18 -28.95
N LYS A 73 -13.14 8.15 -28.33
CA LYS A 73 -14.16 7.29 -28.97
C LYS A 73 -15.43 8.06 -29.34
N LEU A 74 -15.89 8.97 -28.48
CA LEU A 74 -17.07 9.80 -28.77
C LEU A 74 -16.84 10.80 -29.91
N SER A 75 -15.63 11.36 -30.02
CA SER A 75 -15.26 12.23 -31.15
C SER A 75 -15.28 11.48 -32.49
N LEU A 76 -14.71 10.27 -32.52
CA LEU A 76 -14.65 9.44 -33.74
C LEU A 76 -16.01 8.89 -34.18
N LYS A 77 -16.99 8.77 -33.28
CA LYS A 77 -18.35 8.34 -33.62
C LYS A 77 -19.22 9.46 -34.21
N LYS A 78 -18.77 10.71 -34.11
CA LYS A 78 -19.51 11.90 -34.57
C LYS A 78 -19.16 12.30 -36.01
N HIS A 79 -18.12 11.69 -36.59
CA HIS A 79 -17.73 11.78 -37.99
C HIS A 79 -18.09 10.49 -38.72
#